data_AF-A0A7S0TMT4-F1
#
_entry.id   AF-A0A7S0TMT4-F1
#
_cell.length_a   1.000
_cell.length_b   1.000
_cell.length_c   1.000
_cell.angle_alpha   90.00
_cell.angle_beta   90.00
_cell.angle_gamma   90.00
#
_symmetry.space_group_name_H-M   'P 1'
#
loop_
_entity.id
_entity.type
_entity.pdbx_description
1 polymer ?
#
loop_
_entity_poly.entity_id
_entity_poly.type
_entity_poly.pdbx_seq_one_letter_code
_entity_poly.pdbx_strand_id
1 'polypeptide(L)'
;TLKEVFCQMPCYDMIVPCLLKHPIEELPKHCFLTPGVPIKPMLAHPTKGISEVLDRFANQNFTCEFKYDGERGQIHMTEDGKVRIFSRNSECNTSKYPDLINLMPDITNEGVKTFVLDCEVVAYDREAKRILPFQVLSTRKRKDADESDIKVQV
;
A
#
# COMPACT_ATOMS: atom_id res chain seq x y z
N THR A 1 9.32 1.28 20.90
CA THR A 1 8.84 -0.10 21.10
C THR A 1 7.42 -0.31 20.65
N LEU A 2 6.37 0.01 21.45
CA LEU A 2 4.98 -0.27 21.04
C LEU A 2 4.52 0.53 19.80
N LYS A 3 4.84 1.83 19.74
CA LYS A 3 4.46 2.68 18.59
C LYS A 3 5.06 2.17 17.28
N GLU A 4 6.30 1.70 17.32
CA GLU A 4 7.01 1.17 16.16
C GLU A 4 6.43 -0.16 15.70
N VAL A 5 6.18 -1.09 16.63
CA VAL A 5 5.48 -2.35 16.36
C VAL A 5 4.11 -2.07 15.77
N PHE A 6 3.35 -1.13 16.32
CA PHE A 6 2.05 -0.76 15.80
C PHE A 6 2.12 -0.12 14.40
N CYS A 7 3.20 0.60 14.08
CA CYS A 7 3.41 1.08 12.71
C CYS A 7 3.65 -0.08 11.73
N GLN A 8 4.40 -1.11 12.13
CA GLN A 8 4.69 -2.28 11.29
C GLN A 8 3.52 -3.27 11.19
N MET A 9 2.77 -3.43 12.27
CA MET A 9 1.66 -4.36 12.41
C MET A 9 0.52 -3.70 13.23
N PRO A 10 -0.28 -2.79 12.64
CA PRO A 10 -1.42 -2.11 13.26
C PRO A 10 -2.62 -3.05 13.50
N CYS A 11 -2.39 -4.18 14.18
CA CYS A 11 -3.37 -5.20 14.50
C CYS A 11 -3.36 -5.50 16.00
N TYR A 12 -4.36 -4.98 16.73
CA TYR A 12 -4.46 -5.20 18.17
C TYR A 12 -4.72 -6.66 18.54
N ASP A 13 -5.41 -7.41 17.69
CA ASP A 13 -5.67 -8.84 17.89
C ASP A 13 -4.37 -9.67 17.93
N MET A 14 -3.28 -9.17 17.33
CA MET A 14 -1.95 -9.79 17.41
C MET A 14 -1.11 -9.19 18.55
N ILE A 15 -1.13 -7.85 18.70
CA ILE A 15 -0.29 -7.15 19.66
C ILE A 15 -0.73 -7.43 21.11
N VAL A 16 -2.03 -7.37 21.41
CA VAL A 16 -2.53 -7.49 22.79
C VAL A 16 -2.22 -8.88 23.38
N PRO A 17 -2.51 -10.01 22.69
CA PRO A 17 -2.14 -11.31 23.22
C PRO A 17 -0.63 -11.50 23.40
N CYS A 18 0.20 -10.86 22.57
CA CYS A 18 1.65 -10.91 22.72
C CYS A 18 2.11 -10.15 23.97
N LEU A 19 1.56 -8.95 24.22
CA LEU A 19 1.84 -8.15 25.42
C LEU A 19 1.44 -8.85 26.72
N LEU A 20 0.41 -9.70 26.68
CA LEU A 20 0.00 -10.49 27.85
C LEU A 20 0.94 -11.65 28.17
N LYS A 21 1.76 -12.09 27.19
CA LYS A 21 2.67 -13.24 27.32
C LYS A 21 4.14 -12.86 27.51
N HIS A 22 4.55 -11.73 26.94
CA HIS A 22 5.95 -11.30 26.86
C HIS A 22 6.13 -9.88 27.37
N PRO A 23 7.31 -9.54 27.92
CA PRO A 23 7.67 -8.15 28.21
C PRO A 23 7.61 -7.28 26.96
N ILE A 24 7.34 -5.97 27.13
CA ILE A 24 7.19 -5.02 26.02
C ILE A 24 8.46 -4.91 25.16
N GLU A 25 9.63 -5.15 25.75
CA GLU A 25 10.94 -5.14 25.09
C GLU A 25 11.07 -6.27 24.05
N GLU A 26 10.36 -7.37 24.25
CA GLU A 26 10.38 -8.52 23.34
C GLU A 26 9.33 -8.40 22.23
N LEU A 27 8.41 -7.44 22.32
CA LEU A 27 7.34 -7.26 21.35
C LEU A 27 7.83 -7.19 19.88
N PRO A 28 8.95 -6.50 19.53
CA PRO A 28 9.45 -6.49 18.16
C PRO A 28 9.91 -7.85 17.64
N LYS A 29 10.22 -8.82 18.52
CA LYS A 29 10.60 -10.18 18.12
C LYS A 29 9.39 -11.04 17.73
N HIS A 30 8.20 -10.67 18.22
CA HIS A 30 6.96 -11.43 18.05
C HIS A 30 5.95 -10.75 17.13
N CYS A 31 5.98 -9.42 17.05
CA CYS A 31 5.10 -8.61 16.22
C CYS A 31 5.94 -7.71 15.31
N PHE A 32 6.17 -8.17 14.07
CA PHE A 32 6.94 -7.48 13.04
C PHE A 32 6.18 -7.46 11.71
N LEU A 33 6.64 -6.63 10.77
CA LEU A 33 6.06 -6.53 9.44
C LEU A 33 5.82 -7.92 8.82
N THR A 34 4.56 -8.22 8.53
CA THR A 34 4.14 -9.53 8.00
C THR A 34 3.26 -9.31 6.77
N PRO A 35 3.63 -9.83 5.59
CA PRO A 35 2.78 -9.80 4.40
C PRO A 35 1.36 -10.30 4.71
N GLY A 36 0.35 -9.60 4.21
CA GLY A 36 -1.04 -9.83 4.56
C GLY A 36 -1.56 -9.07 5.80
N VAL A 37 -0.71 -8.41 6.59
CA VAL A 37 -1.15 -7.40 7.58
C VAL A 37 -0.73 -6.02 7.07
N PRO A 38 -1.66 -5.04 6.95
CA PRO A 38 -1.33 -3.73 6.42
C PRO A 38 -0.34 -3.00 7.32
N ILE A 39 0.55 -2.18 6.78
CA ILE A 39 1.53 -1.36 7.51
C ILE A 39 1.02 0.08 7.53
N LYS A 40 1.33 0.85 8.60
CA LYS A 40 1.05 2.29 8.60
C LYS A 40 1.89 3.00 7.54
N PRO A 41 1.25 3.66 6.56
CA PRO A 41 1.97 4.28 5.46
C PRO A 41 2.81 5.49 5.91
N MET A 42 3.94 5.70 5.23
CA MET A 42 4.69 6.95 5.37
C MET A 42 3.86 8.11 4.80
N LEU A 43 3.84 9.24 5.52
CA LEU A 43 3.11 10.45 5.15
C LEU A 43 4.07 11.54 4.68
N ALA A 44 3.59 12.39 3.77
CA ALA A 44 4.32 13.55 3.30
C ALA A 44 4.03 14.78 4.17
N HIS A 45 5.02 15.65 4.32
CA HIS A 45 4.85 16.98 4.88
C HIS A 45 4.65 17.99 3.74
N PRO A 46 3.64 18.87 3.80
CA PRO A 46 3.46 19.90 2.78
C PRO A 46 4.63 20.89 2.86
N THR A 47 5.15 21.27 1.69
CA THR A 47 6.26 22.20 1.57
C THR A 47 5.92 23.22 0.48
N LYS A 48 6.16 24.51 0.75
CA LYS A 48 5.67 25.62 -0.10
C LYS A 48 6.64 26.05 -1.19
N GLY A 49 7.87 25.53 -1.18
CA GLY A 49 8.88 25.89 -2.16
C GLY A 49 10.09 24.97 -2.13
N ILE A 50 10.86 25.02 -3.21
CA ILE A 50 12.05 24.16 -3.39
C ILE A 50 13.11 24.46 -2.32
N SER A 51 13.29 25.72 -1.92
CA SER A 51 14.25 26.09 -0.86
C SER A 51 13.98 25.38 0.45
N GLU A 52 12.72 25.25 0.88
CA GLU A 52 12.36 24.53 2.10
C GLU A 52 12.69 23.03 2.01
N VAL A 53 12.58 22.43 0.81
CA VAL A 53 13.01 21.04 0.56
C VAL A 53 14.53 20.93 0.72
N LEU A 54 15.28 21.84 0.11
CA LEU A 54 16.75 21.87 0.17
C LEU A 54 17.26 22.13 1.58
N ASP A 55 16.65 23.04 2.33
CA ASP A 55 17.01 23.32 3.72
C ASP A 55 16.72 22.12 4.63
N ARG A 56 15.60 21.41 4.38
CA ARG A 56 15.20 20.24 5.16
C ARG A 56 16.11 19.03 4.93
N PHE A 57 16.50 18.78 3.69
CA PHE A 57 17.38 17.65 3.35
C PHE A 57 18.87 18.02 3.46
N ALA A 58 19.21 19.31 3.45
CA ALA A 58 20.57 19.83 3.55
C ALA A 58 21.55 19.08 2.64
N ASN A 59 22.50 18.34 3.22
CA ASN A 59 23.53 17.58 2.50
C ASN A 59 23.12 16.12 2.22
N GLN A 60 21.85 15.75 2.40
CA GLN A 60 21.35 14.42 2.09
C GLN A 60 20.92 14.36 0.62
N ASN A 61 21.30 13.28 -0.06
CA ASN A 61 20.77 12.99 -1.40
C ASN A 61 19.28 12.65 -1.28
N PHE A 62 18.46 13.19 -2.19
CA PHE A 62 17.04 12.89 -2.29
C PHE A 62 16.66 12.64 -3.76
N THR A 63 15.52 11.98 -3.95
CA THR A 63 14.91 11.74 -5.26
C THR A 63 13.61 12.52 -5.39
N CYS A 64 13.20 12.76 -6.63
CA CYS A 64 11.92 13.38 -6.96
C CYS A 64 11.08 12.39 -7.74
N GLU A 65 9.88 12.11 -7.25
CA GLU A 65 8.90 11.24 -7.90
C GLU A 65 7.64 12.03 -8.21
N PHE A 66 6.95 11.66 -9.30
CA PHE A 66 5.65 12.25 -9.59
C PHE A 66 4.66 11.89 -8.49
N LYS A 67 3.98 12.92 -7.96
CA LYS A 67 2.84 12.70 -7.07
C LYS A 67 1.61 12.43 -7.91
N TYR A 68 1.34 11.16 -8.18
CA TYR A 68 0.14 10.72 -8.90
C TYR A 68 -1.16 11.06 -8.15
N ASP A 69 -2.24 11.24 -8.90
CA ASP A 69 -3.59 11.56 -8.40
C ASP A 69 -4.49 10.33 -8.51
N GLY A 70 -4.42 9.46 -7.48
CA GLY A 70 -5.09 8.17 -7.48
C GLY A 70 -5.53 7.72 -6.09
N GLU A 71 -5.62 6.41 -5.92
CA GLU A 71 -5.80 5.79 -4.61
C GLU A 71 -4.53 5.06 -4.20
N ARG A 72 -4.00 5.39 -3.02
CA ARG A 72 -2.89 4.63 -2.46
C ARG A 72 -3.29 3.17 -2.23
N GLY A 73 -2.55 2.26 -2.85
CA GLY A 73 -2.69 0.82 -2.73
C GLY A 73 -1.43 0.23 -2.13
N GLN A 74 -1.58 -0.41 -0.97
CA GLN A 74 -0.52 -1.22 -0.38
C GLN A 74 -0.77 -2.69 -0.76
N ILE A 75 0.04 -3.22 -1.68
CA ILE A 75 -0.16 -4.55 -2.26
C ILE A 75 0.75 -5.54 -1.55
N HIS A 76 0.16 -6.58 -0.95
CA HIS A 76 0.87 -7.64 -0.28
C HIS A 76 0.68 -8.93 -1.08
N MET A 77 1.77 -9.64 -1.33
CA MET A 77 1.74 -11.05 -1.76
C MET A 77 2.26 -11.91 -0.61
N THR A 78 1.44 -12.82 -0.12
CA THR A 78 1.80 -13.78 0.94
C THR A 78 2.47 -15.01 0.35
N GLU A 79 3.16 -15.80 1.19
CA GLU A 79 3.88 -17.01 0.74
C GLU A 79 2.99 -18.07 0.06
N ASP A 80 1.69 -18.08 0.37
CA ASP A 80 0.69 -18.94 -0.28
C ASP A 80 0.20 -18.38 -1.64
N GLY A 81 0.82 -17.29 -2.12
CA GLY A 81 0.51 -16.65 -3.40
C GLY A 81 -0.71 -15.74 -3.37
N LYS A 82 -1.36 -15.56 -2.21
CA LYS A 82 -2.54 -14.67 -2.12
C LYS A 82 -2.13 -13.21 -2.17
N VAL A 83 -2.85 -12.44 -2.97
CA VAL A 83 -2.69 -11.00 -3.09
C VAL A 83 -3.71 -10.30 -2.21
N ARG A 84 -3.27 -9.33 -1.41
CA ARG A 84 -4.12 -8.47 -0.60
C ARG A 84 -3.78 -7.01 -0.87
N ILE A 85 -4.80 -6.18 -1.06
CA ILE A 85 -4.62 -4.76 -1.34
C ILE A 85 -5.26 -3.97 -0.20
N PHE A 86 -4.49 -3.07 0.41
CA PHE A 86 -4.95 -2.23 1.49
C PHE A 86 -4.95 -0.75 1.12
N SER A 87 -5.94 -0.02 1.62
CA SER A 87 -6.00 1.44 1.48
C SER A 87 -5.01 2.14 2.41
N ARG A 88 -4.86 3.46 2.25
CA ARG A 88 -4.12 4.33 3.18
C ARG A 88 -4.51 4.14 4.65
N ASN A 89 -5.78 3.81 4.92
CA ASN A 89 -6.31 3.67 6.28
C ASN A 89 -6.34 2.20 6.74
N SER A 90 -5.61 1.31 6.07
CA SER A 90 -5.53 -0.12 6.38
C SER A 90 -6.84 -0.89 6.11
N GLU A 91 -7.75 -0.35 5.29
CA GLU A 91 -8.96 -1.05 4.86
C GLU A 91 -8.64 -2.05 3.75
N CYS A 92 -9.24 -3.25 3.80
CA CYS A 92 -9.04 -4.27 2.77
C CYS A 92 -9.83 -3.91 1.51
N ASN A 93 -9.10 -3.55 0.44
CA ASN A 93 -9.63 -3.21 -0.89
C ASN A 93 -9.42 -4.34 -1.91
N THR A 94 -9.02 -5.53 -1.48
CA THR A 94 -8.74 -6.68 -2.37
C THR A 94 -9.88 -6.95 -3.36
N SER A 95 -11.13 -7.01 -2.88
CA SER A 95 -12.32 -7.26 -3.73
C SER A 95 -12.68 -6.10 -4.68
N LYS A 96 -12.04 -4.93 -4.56
CA LYS A 96 -12.26 -3.77 -5.43
C LYS A 96 -11.43 -3.86 -6.72
N TYR A 97 -10.33 -4.61 -6.68
CA TYR A 97 -9.31 -4.64 -7.72
C TYR A 97 -8.98 -6.07 -8.20
N PRO A 98 -9.96 -6.84 -8.71
CA PRO A 98 -9.70 -8.17 -9.23
C PRO A 98 -8.78 -8.16 -10.47
N ASP A 99 -8.85 -7.10 -11.27
CA ASP A 99 -7.96 -6.82 -12.41
C ASP A 99 -6.49 -6.70 -11.99
N LEU A 100 -6.20 -5.97 -10.90
CA LEU A 100 -4.83 -5.90 -10.36
C LEU A 100 -4.38 -7.25 -9.84
N ILE A 101 -5.25 -8.01 -9.16
CA ILE A 101 -4.91 -9.34 -8.63
C ILE A 101 -4.56 -10.30 -9.77
N ASN A 102 -5.34 -10.28 -10.85
CA ASN A 102 -5.11 -11.11 -12.03
C ASN A 102 -3.81 -10.74 -12.76
N LEU A 103 -3.38 -9.48 -12.69
CA LEU A 103 -2.14 -9.01 -13.29
C LEU A 103 -0.89 -9.38 -12.46
N MET A 104 -1.02 -9.62 -11.15
CA MET A 104 0.14 -9.85 -10.27
C MET A 104 1.08 -10.97 -10.74
N PRO A 105 0.61 -12.14 -11.20
CA PRO A 105 1.49 -13.20 -11.69
C PRO A 105 2.39 -12.76 -12.86
N ASP A 106 1.87 -11.91 -13.75
CA ASP A 106 2.59 -11.49 -14.96
C ASP A 106 3.65 -10.41 -14.68
N ILE A 107 3.46 -9.62 -13.62
CA ILE A 107 4.37 -8.52 -13.24
C ILE A 107 5.34 -8.91 -12.12
N THR A 108 5.18 -10.09 -11.55
CA THR A 108 6.05 -10.60 -10.47
C THR A 108 7.18 -11.41 -11.08
N ASN A 109 8.42 -10.98 -10.84
CA ASN A 109 9.60 -11.69 -11.34
C ASN A 109 9.71 -13.12 -10.77
N GLU A 110 10.28 -14.03 -11.58
CA GLU A 110 10.57 -15.39 -11.15
C GLU A 110 11.39 -15.42 -9.85
N GLY A 111 11.00 -16.29 -8.92
CA GLY A 111 11.67 -16.48 -7.63
C GLY A 111 11.17 -15.57 -6.50
N VAL A 112 10.38 -14.53 -6.79
CA VAL A 112 9.76 -13.69 -5.75
C VAL A 112 8.57 -14.44 -5.14
N LYS A 113 8.67 -14.80 -3.86
CA LYS A 113 7.63 -15.57 -3.13
C LYS A 113 6.69 -14.72 -2.29
N THR A 114 7.14 -13.54 -1.86
CA THR A 114 6.38 -12.64 -1.00
C THR A 114 6.90 -11.23 -1.11
N PHE A 115 6.02 -10.23 -1.01
CA PHE A 115 6.40 -8.83 -0.98
C PHE A 115 5.35 -7.94 -0.31
N VAL A 116 5.75 -6.71 -0.03
CA VAL A 116 4.85 -5.58 0.23
C VAL A 116 5.28 -4.42 -0.68
N LEU A 117 4.36 -3.96 -1.53
CA LEU A 117 4.54 -2.82 -2.42
C LEU A 117 3.68 -1.65 -1.95
N ASP A 118 4.22 -0.45 -2.04
CA ASP A 118 3.52 0.81 -1.81
C ASP A 118 3.40 1.52 -3.16
N CYS A 119 2.18 1.68 -3.66
CA CYS A 119 1.94 2.25 -4.97
C CYS A 119 0.70 3.14 -4.99
N GLU A 120 0.54 3.89 -6.08
CA GLU A 120 -0.67 4.65 -6.37
C GLU A 120 -1.43 3.96 -7.51
N VAL A 121 -2.68 3.58 -7.26
CA VAL A 121 -3.59 3.06 -8.28
C VAL A 121 -4.24 4.25 -8.98
N VAL A 122 -4.05 4.38 -10.29
CA VAL A 122 -4.57 5.48 -11.10
C VAL A 122 -5.51 4.96 -12.18
N ALA A 123 -6.53 5.74 -12.54
CA ALA A 123 -7.34 5.38 -13.71
C ALA A 123 -6.54 5.63 -14.99
N TYR A 124 -6.60 4.68 -15.92
CA TYR A 124 -5.81 4.73 -17.16
C TYR A 124 -6.66 4.46 -18.40
N ASP A 125 -6.52 5.32 -19.40
CA ASP A 125 -7.13 5.17 -20.72
C ASP A 125 -6.14 4.45 -21.66
N ARG A 126 -6.43 3.19 -21.98
CA ARG A 126 -5.55 2.36 -22.83
C ARG A 126 -5.57 2.74 -24.30
N GLU A 127 -6.65 3.35 -24.79
CA GLU A 127 -6.75 3.80 -26.18
C GLU A 127 -5.95 5.08 -26.38
N ALA A 128 -6.20 6.09 -25.53
CA ALA A 128 -5.49 7.36 -25.59
C ALA A 128 -4.11 7.33 -24.90
N LYS A 129 -3.76 6.22 -24.22
CA LYS A 129 -2.50 5.99 -23.49
C LYS A 129 -2.18 7.10 -22.47
N ARG A 130 -3.14 7.46 -21.64
CA ARG A 130 -3.01 8.55 -20.65
C ARG A 130 -3.67 8.24 -19.32
N ILE A 131 -3.14 8.87 -18.27
CA ILE A 131 -3.76 8.88 -16.94
C ILE A 131 -5.04 9.72 -16.97
N LEU A 132 -6.07 9.24 -16.29
CA LEU A 132 -7.35 9.92 -16.11
C LEU A 132 -7.44 10.55 -14.71
N PRO A 133 -8.28 11.59 -14.52
CA PRO A 133 -8.46 12.23 -13.21
C PRO A 133 -8.97 11.26 -12.14
N PHE A 134 -8.62 11.53 -10.87
CA PHE A 134 -9.11 10.75 -9.73
C PHE A 134 -10.64 10.63 -9.69
N GLN A 135 -11.38 11.64 -10.16
CA GLN A 135 -12.84 11.60 -10.24
C GLN A 135 -13.34 10.40 -11.05
N VAL A 136 -12.65 10.01 -12.13
CA VAL A 136 -12.99 8.82 -12.92
C VAL A 136 -12.73 7.56 -12.09
N LEU A 137 -11.57 7.46 -11.43
CA LEU A 137 -11.22 6.33 -10.57
C LEU A 137 -12.26 6.11 -9.46
N SER A 138 -12.72 7.20 -8.84
CA SER A 138 -13.68 7.17 -7.73
C SER A 138 -15.05 6.59 -8.08
N THR A 139 -15.35 6.47 -9.39
CA THR A 139 -16.59 5.83 -9.87
C THR A 139 -16.51 4.30 -9.89
N ARG A 140 -15.33 3.69 -9.67
CA ARG A 140 -15.21 2.23 -9.53
C ARG A 140 -16.07 1.72 -8.38
N LYS A 141 -16.65 0.53 -8.58
CA LYS A 141 -17.40 -0.21 -7.55
C LYS A 141 -16.51 -0.40 -6.32
N ARG A 142 -17.06 -0.15 -5.12
CA ARG A 142 -16.27 -0.15 -3.87
C ARG A 142 -16.00 -1.53 -3.30
N LYS A 143 -16.85 -2.53 -3.60
CA LYS A 143 -16.76 -3.91 -3.09
C LYS A 143 -17.27 -4.90 -4.13
N ASP A 144 -16.77 -6.12 -4.02
CA ASP A 144 -17.18 -7.28 -4.82
C ASP A 144 -17.30 -6.94 -6.31
N ALA A 145 -16.24 -6.35 -6.85
CA ALA A 145 -16.15 -6.11 -8.28
C ALA A 145 -15.83 -7.44 -8.98
N ASP A 146 -16.64 -7.77 -9.98
CA ASP A 146 -16.31 -8.79 -10.95
C ASP A 146 -15.55 -8.15 -12.11
N GLU A 147 -14.64 -8.90 -12.73
CA GLU A 147 -13.80 -8.39 -13.82
C GLU A 147 -14.64 -7.91 -15.02
N SER A 148 -15.77 -8.57 -15.29
CA SER A 148 -16.72 -8.19 -16.34
C SER A 148 -17.40 -6.84 -16.11
N ASP A 149 -17.45 -6.37 -14.85
CA ASP A 149 -18.11 -5.13 -14.47
C ASP A 149 -17.15 -3.92 -14.43
N ILE A 150 -15.86 -4.14 -14.69
CA ILE A 150 -14.84 -3.09 -14.63
C ILE A 150 -14.92 -2.20 -15.87
N LYS A 151 -15.56 -1.04 -15.70
CA LYS A 151 -15.61 0.02 -16.72
C LYS A 151 -14.39 0.93 -16.71
N VAL A 152 -13.75 1.08 -15.55
CA VAL A 152 -12.60 1.97 -15.36
C VAL A 152 -11.37 1.11 -15.12
N GLN A 153 -10.50 1.08 -16.11
CA GLN A 153 -9.24 0.36 -16.05
C GLN A 153 -8.21 1.15 -15.25
N VAL A 154 -7.30 0.40 -14.62
CA VAL A 154 -6.16 0.90 -13.85
C VAL A 154 -4.86 0.26 -14.34
#